data_AF-A0A2D6X864-F1
#
_entry.id   AF-A0A2D6X864-F1
#
_cell.length_a   1.000
_cell.length_b   1.000
_cell.length_c   1.000
_cell.angle_alpha   90.00
_cell.angle_beta   90.00
_cell.angle_gamma   90.00
#
_symmetry.space_group_name_H-M   'P 1'
#
loop_
_entity.id
_entity.type
_entity.pdbx_description
1 polymer ?
#
loop_
_entity_poly.entity_id
_entity_poly.type
_entity_poly.pdbx_seq_one_letter_code
_entity_poly.pdbx_strand_id
1 'polypeptide(L)'
;MYEVDGDEKAYLLLELILAPAMGGLLHRYQIIIVWREGQGKCQYIEDMGLASLWASGPKNVQSAAFANDQPADWSHSIAELRDLVDRLREVDMERILGLEHEDLVQGYHDGVDQYFRDKRHLSMSSPMLRIERNGWPLTHK
;
A
#
# COMPACT_ATOMS: atom_id res chain seq x y z
N MET A 1 16.00 -6.11 -15.51
CA MET A 1 15.41 -5.30 -14.43
C MET A 1 16.54 -4.42 -13.93
N TYR A 2 16.49 -3.11 -14.18
CA TYR A 2 17.49 -2.21 -13.62
C TYR A 2 17.11 -2.01 -12.16
N GLU A 3 17.84 -2.66 -11.27
CA GLU A 3 17.69 -2.50 -9.83
C GLU A 3 18.06 -1.05 -9.48
N VAL A 4 17.23 -0.40 -8.69
CA VAL A 4 17.44 0.96 -8.20
C VAL A 4 18.09 0.82 -6.84
N ASP A 5 19.28 1.40 -6.67
CA ASP A 5 19.94 1.42 -5.37
C ASP A 5 19.28 2.50 -4.49
N GLY A 6 18.87 2.10 -3.28
CA GLY A 6 18.18 2.98 -2.35
C GLY A 6 19.02 4.16 -1.87
N ASP A 7 20.35 4.04 -1.94
CA ASP A 7 21.30 5.07 -1.53
C ASP A 7 21.56 6.14 -2.62
N GLU A 8 21.07 5.90 -3.85
CA GLU A 8 21.17 6.87 -4.92
C GLU A 8 20.45 8.17 -4.58
N LYS A 9 21.02 9.29 -5.02
CA LYS A 9 20.42 10.61 -4.79
C LYS A 9 19.33 10.89 -5.82
N ALA A 10 18.18 11.32 -5.33
CA ALA A 10 17.00 11.58 -6.14
C ALA A 10 16.67 13.06 -6.21
N TYR A 11 16.25 13.53 -7.38
CA TYR A 11 15.71 14.87 -7.57
C TYR A 11 14.25 14.96 -7.15
N LEU A 12 13.47 13.95 -7.54
CA LEU A 12 12.03 14.00 -7.57
C LEU A 12 11.48 12.59 -7.52
N LEU A 13 10.47 12.40 -6.69
CA LEU A 13 9.55 11.26 -6.75
C LEU A 13 8.16 11.81 -7.05
N LEU A 14 7.53 11.34 -8.11
CA LEU A 14 6.14 11.66 -8.42
C LEU A 14 5.33 10.38 -8.69
N GLU A 15 4.07 10.40 -8.31
CA GLU A 15 3.11 9.35 -8.64
C GLU A 15 2.13 9.89 -9.69
N LEU A 16 1.84 9.08 -10.70
CA LEU A 16 0.87 9.40 -11.74
C LEU A 16 -0.15 8.28 -11.87
N ILE A 17 -1.39 8.65 -12.14
CA ILE A 17 -2.45 7.68 -12.48
C ILE A 17 -2.64 7.71 -14.00
N LEU A 18 -2.34 6.59 -14.65
CA LEU A 18 -2.36 6.47 -16.11
C LEU A 18 -2.95 5.10 -16.49
N ALA A 19 -3.64 5.04 -17.62
CA ALA A 19 -3.98 3.76 -18.23
C ALA A 19 -2.80 3.29 -19.10
N PRO A 20 -2.37 2.01 -19.03
CA PRO A 20 -1.28 1.49 -19.87
C PRO A 20 -1.66 1.44 -21.36
N ALA A 21 -2.95 1.45 -21.68
CA ALA A 21 -3.49 1.54 -23.03
C ALA A 21 -4.85 2.26 -23.03
N MET A 22 -5.30 2.72 -24.21
CA MET A 22 -6.65 3.28 -24.36
C MET A 22 -7.72 2.30 -23.87
N GLY A 23 -8.53 2.73 -22.90
CA GLY A 23 -9.58 1.89 -22.30
C GLY A 23 -9.08 0.85 -21.28
N GLY A 24 -7.78 0.83 -20.97
CA GLY A 24 -7.22 -0.01 -19.91
C GLY A 24 -7.60 0.48 -18.51
N LEU A 25 -7.47 -0.40 -17.53
CA LEU A 25 -7.63 -0.01 -16.12
C LEU A 25 -6.59 1.04 -15.75
N LEU A 26 -6.97 1.98 -14.89
CA LEU A 26 -6.04 2.98 -14.37
C LEU A 26 -5.06 2.33 -13.40
N HIS A 27 -3.77 2.51 -13.64
CA HIS A 27 -2.68 2.09 -12.78
C HIS A 27 -2.02 3.31 -12.15
N ARG A 28 -1.43 3.12 -10.96
CA ARG A 28 -0.57 4.12 -10.33
C ARG A 28 0.88 3.78 -10.65
N TYR A 29 1.62 4.73 -11.17
CA TYR A 29 3.04 4.61 -11.44
C TYR A 29 3.81 5.52 -10.51
N GLN A 30 4.85 4.99 -9.86
CA GLN A 30 5.86 5.79 -9.16
C GLN A 30 7.01 6.06 -10.12
N ILE A 31 7.32 7.34 -10.31
CA ILE A 31 8.41 7.80 -11.15
C ILE A 31 9.44 8.47 -10.27
N ILE A 32 10.69 8.03 -10.38
CA ILE A 32 11.82 8.59 -9.64
C ILE A 32 12.85 9.11 -10.64
N ILE A 33 13.27 10.36 -10.45
CA ILE A 33 14.35 10.95 -11.24
C ILE A 33 15.60 11.02 -10.37
N VAL A 34 16.70 10.46 -10.84
CA VAL A 34 18.00 10.43 -10.15
C VAL A 34 19.07 11.08 -11.01
N TRP A 35 20.22 11.41 -10.41
CA TRP A 35 21.45 11.71 -11.15
C TRP A 35 22.45 10.56 -11.02
N ARG A 36 22.95 10.07 -12.15
CA ARG A 36 24.06 9.11 -12.19
C ARG A 36 25.26 9.76 -12.86
N GLU A 37 26.41 9.69 -12.19
CA GLU A 37 27.66 10.23 -12.72
C GLU A 37 27.95 9.64 -14.11
N GLY A 38 28.28 10.51 -15.07
CA GLY A 38 28.52 10.13 -16.47
C GLY A 38 27.28 9.78 -17.31
N GLN A 39 26.12 9.57 -16.70
CA GLN A 39 24.85 9.29 -17.40
C GLN A 39 23.85 10.46 -17.32
N GLY A 40 24.04 11.36 -16.35
CA GLY A 40 23.14 12.48 -16.11
C GLY A 40 21.84 12.04 -15.46
N LYS A 41 20.72 12.64 -15.86
CA LYS A 41 19.41 12.32 -15.30
C LYS A 41 18.92 10.97 -15.81
N CYS A 42 18.55 10.09 -14.89
CA CYS A 42 17.92 8.82 -15.21
C CYS A 42 16.53 8.75 -14.59
N GLN A 43 15.60 8.09 -15.29
CA GLN A 43 14.23 7.90 -14.85
C GLN A 43 13.98 6.43 -14.53
N TYR A 44 13.41 6.19 -13.35
CA TYR A 44 12.86 4.91 -12.95
C TYR A 44 11.35 5.01 -12.89
N ILE A 45 10.68 3.97 -13.37
CA ILE A 45 9.23 3.88 -13.37
C ILE A 45 8.88 2.53 -12.76
N GLU A 46 8.04 2.55 -11.73
CA GLU A 46 7.53 1.37 -11.04
C GLU A 46 6.01 1.37 -11.12
N ASP A 47 5.42 0.25 -11.55
CA ASP A 47 3.98 0.04 -11.53
C ASP A 47 3.56 -0.37 -10.12
N MET A 48 2.80 0.49 -9.44
CA MET A 48 2.28 0.26 -8.10
C MET A 48 0.95 -0.50 -8.11
N GLY A 49 0.46 -0.92 -9.28
CA GLY A 49 -0.79 -1.63 -9.48
C GLY A 49 -1.99 -0.72 -9.72
N LEU A 50 -3.18 -1.29 -9.57
CA LEU A 50 -4.45 -0.63 -9.87
C LEU A 50 -4.67 0.62 -9.00
N ALA A 51 -4.94 1.76 -9.65
CA ALA A 51 -5.13 3.04 -8.97
C ALA A 51 -6.30 3.01 -7.98
N SER A 52 -7.32 2.18 -8.23
CA SER A 52 -8.49 2.01 -7.36
C SER A 52 -8.18 1.37 -6.00
N LEU A 53 -7.01 0.71 -5.86
CA LEU A 53 -6.58 0.12 -4.58
C LEU A 53 -5.91 1.15 -3.65
N TRP A 54 -5.66 2.36 -4.15
CA TRP A 54 -4.96 3.42 -3.42
C TRP A 54 -5.93 4.51 -2.99
N ALA A 55 -6.31 4.52 -1.72
CA ALA A 55 -7.24 5.51 -1.16
C ALA A 55 -6.62 6.92 -1.05
N SER A 56 -5.34 7.01 -0.64
CA SER A 56 -4.61 8.28 -0.66
C SER A 56 -4.32 8.71 -2.09
N GLY A 57 -4.40 10.01 -2.40
CA GLY A 57 -4.05 10.56 -3.71
C GLY A 57 -2.58 10.31 -4.14
N PRO A 58 -2.23 10.57 -5.41
CA PRO A 58 -0.85 10.48 -5.87
C PRO A 58 0.05 11.50 -5.15
N LYS A 59 1.28 11.09 -4.86
CA LYS A 59 2.27 11.92 -4.14
C LYS A 59 3.30 12.54 -5.07
N ASN A 60 3.80 13.71 -4.68
CA ASN A 60 4.88 14.40 -5.36
C ASN A 60 5.80 15.03 -4.31
N VAL A 61 7.06 14.60 -4.31
CA VAL A 61 8.08 15.07 -3.39
C VAL A 61 9.34 15.43 -4.17
N GLN A 62 9.71 16.70 -4.08
CA GLN A 62 10.93 17.22 -4.65
C GLN A 62 12.04 17.22 -3.59
N SER A 63 13.16 16.58 -3.89
CA SER A 63 14.35 16.49 -3.02
C SER A 63 15.43 17.50 -3.41
N ALA A 64 15.49 17.91 -4.68
CA ALA A 64 16.45 18.91 -5.13
C ALA A 64 15.83 19.82 -6.20
N ALA A 65 16.37 21.03 -6.34
CA ALA A 65 16.02 21.91 -7.45
C ALA A 65 16.32 21.21 -8.78
N PHE A 66 15.35 21.21 -9.69
CA PHE A 66 15.54 20.59 -11.00
C PHE A 66 16.41 21.50 -11.87
N ALA A 67 17.72 21.24 -11.88
CA ALA A 67 18.72 21.93 -12.71
C ALA A 67 19.24 21.02 -13.81
N ASN A 68 19.82 21.57 -14.89
CA ASN A 68 20.44 20.76 -15.95
C ASN A 68 21.74 20.09 -15.49
N ASP A 69 22.40 20.69 -14.51
CA ASP A 69 23.62 20.19 -13.89
C ASP A 69 23.34 19.45 -12.58
N GLN A 70 24.34 18.73 -12.09
CA GLN A 70 24.28 18.06 -10.79
C GLN A 70 24.16 19.11 -9.67
N PRO A 71 23.17 18.99 -8.77
CA PRO A 71 23.09 19.80 -7.56
C PRO A 71 24.34 19.66 -6.71
N ALA A 72 24.77 20.78 -6.12
CA ALA A 72 25.84 20.78 -5.12
C ALA A 72 25.39 20.06 -3.83
N ASP A 73 24.11 20.23 -3.46
CA ASP A 73 23.53 19.66 -2.26
C ASP A 73 22.31 18.79 -2.60
N TRP A 74 22.23 17.64 -1.94
CA TRP A 74 21.14 16.67 -2.08
C TRP A 74 20.40 16.53 -0.76
N SER A 75 19.09 16.72 -0.78
CA SER A 75 18.29 16.64 0.45
C SER A 75 17.99 15.19 0.84
N HIS A 76 17.70 14.33 -0.15
CA HIS A 76 17.23 12.97 0.09
C HIS A 76 17.82 11.93 -0.88
N SER A 77 18.05 10.72 -0.37
CA SER A 77 18.20 9.51 -1.18
C SER A 77 16.86 8.99 -1.70
N ILE A 78 16.89 7.98 -2.56
CA ILE A 78 15.69 7.28 -3.04
C ILE A 78 14.92 6.64 -1.89
N ALA A 79 15.64 5.95 -0.99
CA ALA A 79 15.02 5.32 0.18
C ALA A 79 14.34 6.36 1.07
N GLU A 80 15.01 7.49 1.35
CA GLU A 80 14.46 8.57 2.16
C GLU A 80 13.23 9.21 1.51
N LEU A 81 13.23 9.38 0.18
CA LEU A 81 12.06 9.88 -0.55
C LEU A 81 10.87 8.91 -0.48
N ARG A 82 11.12 7.61 -0.64
CA ARG A 82 10.08 6.58 -0.52
C ARG A 82 9.49 6.57 0.89
N ASP A 83 10.34 6.59 1.91
CA ASP A 83 9.89 6.66 3.31
C ASP A 83 9.08 7.93 3.61
N LEU A 84 9.42 9.07 2.98
CA LEU A 84 8.65 10.30 3.15
C LEU A 84 7.29 10.20 2.48
N VAL A 85 7.24 9.65 1.27
CA VAL A 85 6.01 9.43 0.53
C VAL A 85 5.10 8.46 1.25
N ASP A 86 5.64 7.37 1.80
CA ASP A 86 4.91 6.38 2.58
C ASP A 86 4.28 7.03 3.83
N ARG A 87 5.07 7.83 4.57
CA ARG A 87 4.55 8.62 5.70
C ARG A 87 3.46 9.62 5.28
N LEU A 88 3.61 10.29 4.14
CA LEU A 88 2.57 11.17 3.61
C LEU A 88 1.29 10.42 3.23
N ARG A 89 1.38 9.13 2.85
CA ARG A 89 0.21 8.29 2.62
C ARG A 89 -0.45 7.89 3.93
N GLU A 90 0.33 7.54 4.95
CA GLU A 90 -0.19 7.24 6.30
C GLU A 90 -0.97 8.42 6.86
N VAL A 91 -0.41 9.64 6.80
CA VAL A 91 -1.07 10.87 7.27
C VAL A 91 -2.38 11.15 6.50
N ASP A 92 -2.38 10.94 5.19
CA ASP A 92 -3.62 11.07 4.40
C ASP A 92 -4.67 10.04 4.81
N MET A 93 -4.26 8.79 5.04
CA MET A 93 -5.14 7.73 5.47
C MET A 93 -5.75 8.02 6.85
N GLU A 94 -4.93 8.47 7.80
CA GLU A 94 -5.41 8.92 9.12
C GLU A 94 -6.41 10.07 8.99
N ARG A 95 -6.20 11.00 8.06
CA ARG A 95 -7.16 12.09 7.80
C ARG A 95 -8.45 11.60 7.15
N ILE A 96 -8.37 10.70 6.17
CA ILE A 96 -9.55 10.13 5.50
C ILE A 96 -10.39 9.36 6.51
N LEU A 97 -9.77 8.43 7.24
CA LEU A 97 -10.43 7.60 8.24
C LEU A 97 -10.85 8.41 9.48
N GLY A 98 -10.07 9.44 9.83
CA GLY A 98 -10.33 10.35 10.95
C GLY A 98 -11.51 11.29 10.72
N LEU A 99 -11.71 11.76 9.49
CA LEU A 99 -12.91 12.54 9.12
C LEU A 99 -14.16 11.66 9.09
N GLU A 100 -14.03 10.39 8.77
CA GLU A 100 -15.13 9.44 8.82
C GLU A 100 -15.35 8.84 10.23
N HIS A 101 -14.51 9.14 11.22
CA HIS A 101 -14.54 8.46 12.52
C HIS A 101 -15.75 8.80 13.40
N GLU A 102 -16.43 9.94 13.18
CA GLU A 102 -17.69 10.26 13.87
C GLU A 102 -18.91 9.50 13.30
N ASP A 103 -18.93 9.14 12.00
CA ASP A 103 -20.08 8.49 11.36
C ASP A 103 -19.85 7.00 11.00
N LEU A 104 -18.62 6.58 10.67
CA LEU A 104 -18.31 5.19 10.29
C LEU A 104 -18.19 4.25 11.47
N VAL A 105 -17.81 4.70 12.68
CA VAL A 105 -17.74 3.80 13.84
C VAL A 105 -19.13 3.25 14.16
N GLN A 106 -20.15 4.11 14.09
CA GLN A 106 -21.54 3.69 14.29
C GLN A 106 -21.99 2.72 13.19
N GLY A 107 -21.77 3.05 11.91
CA GLY A 107 -22.18 2.21 10.78
C GLY A 107 -21.40 0.88 10.65
N TYR A 108 -20.10 0.88 11.01
CA TYR A 108 -19.26 -0.32 11.01
C TYR A 108 -19.61 -1.26 12.16
N HIS A 109 -19.88 -0.74 13.36
CA HIS A 109 -20.39 -1.55 14.47
C HIS A 109 -21.76 -2.15 14.14
N ASP A 110 -22.68 -1.36 13.54
CA ASP A 110 -23.99 -1.84 13.14
C ASP A 110 -23.90 -2.91 12.03
N GLY A 111 -23.02 -2.75 11.05
CA GLY A 111 -22.80 -3.72 9.98
C GLY A 111 -22.14 -5.02 10.46
N VAL A 112 -21.19 -4.92 11.39
CA VAL A 112 -20.51 -6.07 12.01
C VAL A 112 -21.46 -6.81 12.95
N ASP A 113 -22.26 -6.11 13.75
CA ASP A 113 -23.27 -6.71 14.62
C ASP A 113 -24.38 -7.38 13.81
N GLN A 114 -24.83 -6.77 12.71
CA GLN A 114 -25.79 -7.37 11.80
C GLN A 114 -25.22 -8.64 11.16
N TYR A 115 -23.97 -8.60 10.68
CA TYR A 115 -23.28 -9.78 10.13
C TYR A 115 -23.14 -10.92 11.15
N PHE A 116 -22.81 -10.62 12.41
CA PHE A 116 -22.73 -11.62 13.48
C PHE A 116 -24.09 -12.14 13.92
N ARG A 117 -25.15 -11.32 13.93
CA ARG A 117 -26.53 -11.77 14.16
C ARG A 117 -27.00 -12.72 13.06
N ASP A 118 -26.79 -12.34 11.80
CA ASP A 118 -27.19 -13.14 10.65
C ASP A 118 -26.43 -14.49 10.61
N LYS A 119 -25.14 -14.49 10.96
CA LYS A 119 -24.37 -15.73 11.08
C LYS A 119 -24.81 -16.64 12.24
N ARG A 120 -25.28 -16.09 13.37
CA ARG A 120 -25.84 -16.90 14.47
C ARG A 120 -27.18 -17.53 14.08
N HIS A 121 -27.96 -16.91 13.21
CA HIS A 121 -29.17 -17.50 12.65
C HIS A 121 -28.89 -18.61 11.62
N LEU A 122 -27.75 -18.53 10.91
CA LEU A 122 -27.32 -19.55 9.94
C LEU A 122 -26.61 -20.76 10.57
N SER A 123 -26.12 -20.69 11.83
CA SER A 123 -25.39 -21.78 12.48
C SER A 123 -26.26 -22.78 13.25
N MET A 124 -27.59 -22.72 13.12
CA MET A 124 -28.55 -23.60 13.82
C MET A 124 -29.18 -24.68 12.93
N SER A 125 -28.49 -25.15 11.88
CA SER A 125 -28.93 -26.36 11.16
C SER A 125 -27.78 -27.23 10.65
N SER A 126 -27.52 -28.31 11.41
CA SER A 126 -26.93 -29.61 11.04
C SER A 126 -25.40 -29.77 10.87
N PRO A 127 -24.85 -31.00 11.09
CA PRO A 127 -25.22 -32.06 12.04
C PRO A 127 -24.05 -32.39 13.01
N MET A 128 -24.36 -32.90 14.19
CA MET A 128 -23.36 -33.34 15.18
C MET A 128 -22.49 -34.49 14.64
N LEU A 129 -21.22 -34.19 14.35
CA LEU A 129 -20.17 -35.18 14.18
C LEU A 129 -19.76 -35.72 15.56
N ARG A 130 -20.16 -36.95 15.85
CA ARG A 130 -19.72 -37.70 17.04
C ARG A 130 -18.30 -38.20 16.80
N ILE A 131 -17.32 -37.57 17.42
CA ILE A 131 -15.92 -38.02 17.40
C ILE A 131 -15.77 -39.13 18.46
N GLU A 132 -15.71 -40.39 18.04
CA GLU A 132 -15.20 -41.48 18.89
C GLU A 132 -13.67 -41.42 18.89
N ARG A 133 -13.09 -41.05 20.04
CA ARG A 133 -11.66 -41.18 20.27
C ARG A 133 -11.36 -42.64 20.64
N ASN A 134 -10.82 -43.38 19.68
CA ASN A 134 -10.18 -44.68 19.92
C ASN A 134 -8.98 -44.52 20.86
N GLY A 135 -9.16 -44.90 22.12
CA GLY A 135 -8.08 -45.09 23.08
C GLY A 135 -7.31 -46.37 22.78
N TRP A 136 -6.02 -46.24 22.47
CA TRP A 136 -5.06 -47.34 22.41
C TRP A 136 -4.77 -47.90 23.82
N PRO A 137 -4.23 -49.13 23.92
CA PRO A 137 -4.59 -50.09 24.96
C PRO A 137 -3.81 -49.88 26.25
N LEU A 138 -4.45 -50.14 27.39
CA LEU A 138 -3.76 -50.38 28.66
C LEU A 138 -3.97 -51.83 29.08
N THR A 139 -2.89 -52.59 29.01
CA THR A 139 -2.67 -53.88 29.65
C THR A 139 -2.70 -53.75 31.18
N HIS A 140 -3.41 -54.64 31.89
CA HIS A 140 -2.96 -55.40 33.08
C HIS A 140 -4.13 -56.02 33.85
N LYS A 141 -4.33 -57.33 33.69
CA LYS A 141 -4.18 -58.42 34.69
C LYS A 141 -5.12 -59.58 34.38
#